data_AF-A0A935QYM7-F1
#
_entry.id   AF-A0A935QYM7-F1
#
_cell.length_a   1.000
_cell.length_b   1.000
_cell.length_c   1.000
_cell.angle_alpha   90.00
_cell.angle_beta   90.00
_cell.angle_gamma   90.00
#
_symmetry.space_group_name_H-M   'P 1'
#
loop_
_entity.id
_entity.type
_entity.pdbx_description
1 polymer ?
#
loop_
_entity_poly.entity_id
_entity_poly.type
_entity_poly.pdbx_seq_one_letter_code
_entity_poly.pdbx_strand_id
1 'polypeptide(L)'
;MLRSVRLLTPLFALFVLACDDTKDATTETGISLGQHDEDGDGYTDEEDCDDNDAAVNPGAEEQCDGLDNDCDGEVDQDAADAATVYADEDGDGYGAGAAVLACEPPRAS
;
A
#
# COMPACT_ATOMS: atom_id res chain seq x y z
N MET A 1 55.89 7.85 56.77
CA MET A 1 54.51 8.24 57.08
C MET A 1 53.77 8.50 55.78
N LEU A 2 53.16 7.47 55.18
CA LEU A 2 52.51 7.54 53.88
C LEU A 2 51.10 8.11 54.07
N ARG A 3 50.91 9.41 53.79
CA ARG A 3 49.60 10.07 53.88
C ARG A 3 48.74 9.62 52.70
N SER A 4 47.66 8.94 53.03
CA SER A 4 46.59 8.51 52.12
C SER A 4 45.99 9.73 51.40
N VAL A 5 46.38 9.95 50.13
CA VAL A 5 45.66 10.87 49.24
C VAL A 5 44.55 10.06 48.59
N ARG A 6 43.37 10.07 49.20
CA ARG A 6 42.14 9.62 48.56
C ARG A 6 41.81 10.63 47.45
N LEU A 7 42.22 10.35 46.22
CA LEU A 7 41.59 11.00 45.07
C LEU A 7 40.13 10.54 45.04
N LEU A 8 39.23 11.48 45.28
CA LEU A 8 37.80 11.37 45.09
C LEU A 8 37.53 10.68 43.75
N THR A 9 36.91 9.50 43.80
CA THR A 9 36.23 8.92 42.65
C THR A 9 35.18 9.91 42.14
N PRO A 10 35.03 10.05 40.82
CA PRO A 10 34.13 11.05 40.24
C PRO A 10 32.70 10.65 40.57
N LEU A 11 32.09 11.31 41.55
CA LEU A 11 30.64 11.27 41.74
C LEU A 11 30.00 12.30 40.80
N PHE A 12 30.36 12.21 39.53
CA PHE A 12 29.76 12.96 38.43
C PHE A 12 29.37 11.90 37.41
N ALA A 13 28.14 11.95 36.91
CA ALA A 13 27.50 10.93 36.10
C ALA A 13 27.00 9.68 36.85
N LEU A 14 26.10 9.88 37.83
CA LEU A 14 24.86 9.11 37.77
C LEU A 14 23.81 10.01 37.10
N PHE A 15 24.13 10.35 35.85
CA PHE A 15 23.18 10.94 34.92
C PHE A 15 22.08 9.89 34.79
N VAL A 16 20.88 10.29 35.18
CA VAL A 16 19.64 9.52 35.06
C VAL A 16 19.64 8.89 33.66
N LEU A 17 20.00 7.60 33.58
CA LEU A 17 19.70 6.82 32.39
C LEU A 17 18.20 6.60 32.49
N ALA A 18 17.46 7.58 31.96
CA ALA A 18 16.04 7.44 31.70
C ALA A 18 15.86 6.10 30.99
N CYS A 19 15.02 5.23 31.54
CA CYS A 19 14.32 4.30 30.68
C CYS A 19 13.37 5.18 29.87
N ASP A 20 13.82 5.57 28.68
CA ASP A 20 12.95 6.16 27.68
C ASP A 20 12.03 5.02 27.21
N ASP A 21 10.81 5.00 27.74
CA ASP A 21 9.67 4.30 27.13
C ASP A 21 9.23 5.07 25.87
N THR A 22 10.16 5.40 24.97
CA THR A 22 9.78 5.88 23.64
C THR A 22 9.34 4.67 22.83
N LYS A 23 8.05 4.37 22.95
CA LYS A 23 7.29 4.00 21.76
C LYS A 23 7.19 5.24 20.87
N ASP A 24 8.31 5.67 20.33
CA ASP A 24 8.37 6.74 19.35
C ASP A 24 8.74 6.07 18.03
N ALA A 25 7.70 5.81 17.25
CA ALA A 25 7.81 5.40 15.86
C ALA A 25 8.21 6.63 15.05
N THR A 26 9.46 7.07 15.17
CA THR A 26 10.06 7.99 14.21
C THR A 26 11.43 7.45 13.82
N THR A 27 11.45 6.71 12.72
CA THR A 27 12.67 6.29 12.04
C THR A 27 13.45 7.55 11.67
N GLU A 28 14.76 7.55 11.94
CA GLU A 28 15.75 8.60 11.65
C GLU A 28 15.97 8.79 10.13
N THR A 29 14.89 9.03 9.41
CA THR A 29 14.75 9.66 8.10
C THR A 29 13.56 10.61 8.28
N GLY A 30 13.83 11.80 8.80
CA GLY A 30 12.80 12.68 9.37
C GLY A 30 11.77 13.20 8.38
N ILE A 31 10.75 12.38 8.07
CA ILE A 31 9.38 12.78 7.75
C ILE A 31 8.46 11.67 8.31
N SER A 32 7.95 11.85 9.53
CA SER A 32 6.77 11.12 10.01
C SER A 32 5.62 12.14 10.04
N LEU A 33 4.96 12.26 8.90
CA LEU A 33 3.79 13.09 8.68
C LEU A 33 2.78 12.28 7.86
N GLY A 34 2.17 11.24 8.44
CA GLY A 34 1.10 10.48 7.77
C GLY A 34 1.47 9.98 6.37
N GLN A 35 2.64 9.36 6.26
CA GLN A 35 3.06 8.69 5.02
C GLN A 35 3.59 7.33 5.45
N HIS A 36 2.67 6.40 5.67
CA HIS A 36 2.98 4.98 5.77
C HIS A 36 2.82 4.43 4.34
N ASP A 37 3.91 3.86 3.82
CA ASP A 37 4.07 3.31 2.47
C ASP A 37 4.86 2.01 2.70
N GLU A 38 4.15 0.91 2.94
CA GLU A 38 4.73 -0.36 3.38
C GLU A 38 5.26 -1.21 2.22
N ASP A 39 4.70 -1.06 1.02
CA ASP A 39 5.14 -1.79 -0.18
C ASP A 39 6.12 -1.01 -1.08
N GLY A 40 6.25 0.31 -0.89
CA GLY A 40 7.23 1.15 -1.55
C GLY A 40 6.88 1.56 -2.98
N ASP A 41 5.60 1.59 -3.35
CA ASP A 41 5.16 2.03 -4.68
C ASP A 41 5.04 3.55 -4.85
N GLY A 42 5.14 4.29 -3.73
CA GLY A 42 5.12 5.74 -3.69
C GLY A 42 3.76 6.37 -3.42
N TYR A 43 2.75 5.56 -3.10
CA TYR A 43 1.46 5.97 -2.54
C TYR A 43 1.45 5.70 -1.03
N THR A 44 0.60 6.40 -0.29
CA THR A 44 0.46 6.18 1.16
C THR A 44 -0.79 5.37 1.47
N ASP A 45 -0.88 4.81 2.66
CA ASP A 45 -2.04 4.05 3.17
C ASP A 45 -3.39 4.78 3.11
N GLU A 46 -3.40 6.10 2.89
CA GLU A 46 -4.62 6.88 2.67
C GLU A 46 -5.07 6.95 1.20
N GLU A 47 -4.16 6.74 0.25
CA GLU A 47 -4.39 6.75 -1.19
C GLU A 47 -4.39 5.34 -1.79
N ASP A 48 -3.60 4.43 -1.21
CA ASP A 48 -3.47 3.03 -1.60
C ASP A 48 -4.47 2.14 -0.82
N CYS A 49 -5.22 1.37 -1.59
CA CYS A 49 -6.21 0.42 -1.09
C CYS A 49 -5.60 -0.90 -0.61
N ASP A 50 -4.36 -1.25 -0.99
CA ASP A 50 -3.59 -2.37 -0.43
C ASP A 50 -2.08 -2.08 -0.30
N ASP A 51 -1.73 -1.38 0.79
CA ASP A 51 -0.37 -1.00 1.21
C ASP A 51 0.59 -2.20 1.51
N ASN A 52 0.23 -3.43 1.11
CA ASN A 52 1.11 -4.60 1.15
C ASN A 52 1.48 -5.11 -0.26
N ASP A 53 0.95 -4.51 -1.32
CA ASP A 53 1.15 -4.95 -2.70
C ASP A 53 1.34 -3.76 -3.65
N ALA A 54 2.61 -3.46 -3.94
CA ALA A 54 3.03 -2.38 -4.84
C ALA A 54 2.48 -2.46 -6.29
N ALA A 55 1.74 -3.51 -6.63
CA ALA A 55 1.00 -3.64 -7.90
C ALA A 55 -0.43 -3.08 -7.81
N VAL A 56 -0.93 -2.76 -6.63
CA VAL A 56 -2.24 -2.16 -6.34
C VAL A 56 -1.99 -0.76 -5.84
N ASN A 57 -2.41 0.26 -6.60
CA ASN A 57 -2.29 1.67 -6.24
C ASN A 57 -2.98 2.57 -7.25
N PRO A 58 -3.22 3.86 -6.93
CA PRO A 58 -3.80 4.85 -7.84
C PRO A 58 -3.15 5.04 -9.22
N GLY A 59 -1.98 4.45 -9.48
CA GLY A 59 -1.27 4.49 -10.76
C GLY A 59 -1.24 3.18 -11.51
N ALA A 60 -1.79 2.09 -10.96
CA ALA A 60 -1.79 0.78 -11.57
C ALA A 60 -2.74 0.71 -12.78
N GLU A 61 -2.52 -0.30 -13.64
CA GLU A 61 -3.47 -0.64 -14.70
C GLU A 61 -4.43 -1.70 -14.18
N GLU A 62 -5.73 -1.48 -14.39
CA GLU A 62 -6.77 -2.46 -14.13
C GLU A 62 -6.56 -3.75 -14.93
N GLN A 63 -6.73 -4.89 -14.27
CA GLN A 63 -6.70 -6.22 -14.87
C GLN A 63 -7.98 -6.96 -14.52
N CYS A 64 -8.42 -7.88 -15.37
CA CYS A 64 -9.57 -8.74 -15.13
C CYS A 64 -9.26 -9.85 -14.10
N ASP A 65 -8.86 -9.48 -12.89
CA ASP A 65 -8.50 -10.37 -11.79
C ASP A 65 -9.48 -10.32 -10.62
N GLY A 66 -10.47 -9.42 -10.67
CA GLY A 66 -11.49 -9.21 -9.67
C GLY A 66 -11.05 -8.33 -8.50
N LEU A 67 -9.94 -7.60 -8.66
CA LEU A 67 -9.44 -6.60 -7.71
C LEU A 67 -9.59 -5.20 -8.30
N ASP A 68 -9.65 -4.22 -7.40
CA ASP A 68 -9.48 -2.81 -7.74
C ASP A 68 -7.97 -2.56 -7.69
N ASN A 69 -7.29 -2.66 -8.83
CA ASN A 69 -5.84 -2.49 -8.90
C ASN A 69 -5.48 -1.00 -8.85
N ASP A 70 -6.31 -0.13 -9.41
CA ASP A 70 -6.06 1.31 -9.51
C ASP A 70 -6.66 2.15 -8.37
N CYS A 71 -7.25 1.50 -7.36
CA CYS A 71 -7.83 2.09 -6.16
C CYS A 71 -8.84 3.23 -6.42
N ASP A 72 -9.56 3.20 -7.56
CA ASP A 72 -10.57 4.20 -7.89
C ASP A 72 -11.96 3.89 -7.29
N GLY A 73 -12.12 2.69 -6.74
CA GLY A 73 -13.33 2.18 -6.10
C GLY A 73 -14.27 1.37 -7.01
N GLU A 74 -13.94 1.24 -8.29
CA GLU A 74 -14.54 0.29 -9.21
C GLU A 74 -13.62 -0.93 -9.38
N VAL A 75 -14.15 -2.04 -9.89
CA VAL A 75 -13.38 -3.29 -10.06
C VAL A 75 -13.39 -3.69 -11.52
N ASP A 76 -12.22 -3.97 -12.07
CA ASP A 76 -11.95 -4.39 -13.44
C ASP A 76 -12.47 -3.40 -14.52
N GLN A 77 -12.57 -2.11 -14.19
CA GLN A 77 -13.02 -1.05 -15.09
C GLN A 77 -11.96 -0.74 -16.14
N ASP A 78 -12.36 -0.69 -17.41
CA ASP A 78 -11.43 -0.40 -18.53
C ASP A 78 -10.15 -1.27 -18.51
N ALA A 79 -10.23 -2.47 -17.93
CA ALA A 79 -9.09 -3.35 -17.72
C ALA A 79 -8.29 -3.61 -19.00
N ALA A 80 -6.97 -3.60 -18.88
CA ALA A 80 -6.04 -3.67 -20.01
C ALA A 80 -6.14 -5.00 -20.78
N ASP A 81 -6.54 -6.07 -20.10
CA ASP A 81 -6.77 -7.40 -20.67
C ASP A 81 -8.26 -7.70 -20.95
N ALA A 82 -9.14 -6.70 -20.80
CA ALA A 82 -10.56 -6.83 -21.14
C ALA A 82 -10.75 -7.23 -22.62
N ALA A 83 -11.65 -8.17 -22.84
CA ALA A 83 -11.98 -8.61 -24.19
C ALA A 83 -13.06 -7.71 -24.80
N THR A 84 -12.97 -7.49 -26.11
CA THR A 84 -14.10 -6.95 -26.87
C THR A 84 -15.17 -8.03 -27.00
N VAL A 85 -16.30 -7.83 -26.34
CA VAL A 85 -17.42 -8.76 -26.32
C VAL A 85 -18.67 -8.14 -26.96
N TYR A 86 -19.57 -9.00 -27.43
CA TYR A 86 -20.82 -8.62 -28.08
C TYR A 86 -21.98 -9.25 -27.32
N ALA A 87 -23.06 -8.49 -27.13
CA ALA A 87 -24.27 -9.01 -26.50
C ALA A 87 -24.91 -10.10 -27.37
N ASP A 88 -25.22 -11.23 -26.75
CA ASP A 88 -25.98 -12.32 -27.36
C ASP A 88 -27.45 -12.19 -26.95
N GLU A 89 -28.23 -11.50 -27.79
CA GLU A 89 -29.64 -11.20 -27.52
C GLU A 89 -30.58 -12.37 -27.82
N ASP A 90 -30.17 -13.33 -28.65
CA ASP A 90 -31.00 -14.46 -29.09
C ASP A 90 -30.50 -15.84 -28.60
N GLY A 91 -29.38 -15.87 -27.88
CA GLY A 91 -28.86 -17.03 -27.19
C GLY A 91 -28.28 -18.09 -28.12
N ASP A 92 -27.86 -17.69 -29.32
CA ASP A 92 -27.33 -18.60 -30.34
C ASP A 92 -25.81 -18.81 -30.22
N GLY A 93 -25.17 -18.11 -29.28
CA GLY A 93 -23.72 -18.16 -29.02
C GLY A 93 -22.91 -17.18 -29.86
N TYR A 94 -23.56 -16.32 -30.67
CA TYR A 94 -22.92 -15.27 -31.44
C TYR A 94 -23.48 -13.90 -31.07
N GLY A 95 -22.64 -13.05 -30.48
CA GLY A 95 -23.06 -11.70 -30.17
C GLY A 95 -23.11 -10.79 -31.41
N ALA A 96 -24.05 -9.84 -31.40
CA ALA A 96 -24.22 -8.83 -32.43
C ALA A 96 -24.39 -7.44 -31.81
N GLY A 97 -24.23 -6.39 -32.63
CA GLY A 97 -24.47 -5.00 -32.20
C GLY A 97 -23.23 -4.26 -31.72
N ALA A 98 -23.39 -3.41 -30.71
CA ALA A 98 -22.31 -2.60 -30.16
C ALA A 98 -21.35 -3.47 -29.35
N ALA A 99 -20.06 -3.32 -29.62
CA ALA A 99 -19.03 -3.99 -28.87
C ALA A 99 -18.79 -3.26 -27.54
N VAL A 100 -18.60 -4.01 -26.47
CA VAL A 100 -18.22 -3.49 -25.15
C VAL A 100 -16.92 -4.16 -24.70
N LEU A 101 -16.10 -3.45 -23.93
CA LEU A 101 -14.98 -4.07 -23.21
C LEU A 101 -15.52 -4.65 -21.91
N ALA A 102 -15.22 -5.92 -21.65
CA ALA A 102 -15.60 -6.58 -20.40
C ALA A 102 -14.67 -7.77 -20.11
N CYS A 103 -14.51 -8.08 -18.84
CA CYS A 103 -13.76 -9.23 -18.36
C CYS A 103 -14.48 -10.56 -18.57
N GLU A 104 -15.82 -10.53 -18.50
CA GLU A 104 -16.65 -11.69 -18.81
C GLU A 104 -17.56 -11.41 -20.00
N PRO A 105 -17.73 -12.38 -20.92
CA PRO A 105 -18.71 -12.26 -21.97
C PRO A 105 -20.12 -12.11 -21.38
N PRO A 106 -20.97 -11.25 -21.99
CA PRO A 106 -22.34 -11.06 -21.53
C PRO A 106 -23.07 -12.39 -21.57
N ARG A 107 -23.74 -12.74 -20.47
CA ARG A 107 -24.50 -13.99 -20.39
C ARG A 107 -25.61 -13.98 -21.43
N ALA A 108 -25.68 -15.03 -22.25
CA ALA A 108 -26.86 -15.32 -23.06
C ALA A 108 -28.09 -15.44 -22.14
N SER A 109 -29.14 -14.68 -22.42
CA SER A 109 -30.40 -14.71 -21.65
C SER A 109 -31.33 -15.81 -22.13
#